data_AF-A0A7X6Y0J4-F1
#
_entry.id   AF-A0A7X6Y0J4-F1
#
_cell.length_a   1.000
_cell.length_b   1.000
_cell.length_c   1.000
_cell.angle_alpha   90.00
_cell.angle_beta   90.00
_cell.angle_gamma   90.00
#
_symmetry.space_group_name_H-M   'P 1'
#
loop_
_entity.id
_entity.type
_entity.pdbx_description
1 polymer ?
#
loop_
_entity_poly.entity_id
_entity_poly.type
_entity_poly.pdbx_seq_one_letter_code
_entity_poly.pdbx_strand_id
1 'polypeptide(L)' 'MGKKAYKTLKILLILALGILIGGYIGLVLGGTFLGGFDIYEKIGIEGYEISTYIGSLIGVILGVYVIMKLFKKDK' A
#
# COMPACT_ATOMS: atom_id res chain seq x y z
N MET A 1 -1.48 -18.87 21.40
CA MET A 1 -1.83 -18.83 19.95
C MET A 1 -1.11 -19.97 19.24
N GLY A 2 -1.79 -20.75 18.39
CA GLY A 2 -1.12 -21.79 17.60
C GLY A 2 -0.19 -21.20 16.53
N LYS A 3 0.88 -21.93 16.13
CA LYS A 3 1.86 -21.48 15.11
C LYS A 3 1.20 -21.00 13.81
N LYS A 4 0.10 -21.63 13.39
CA LYS A 4 -0.68 -21.24 12.21
C LYS A 4 -1.32 -19.85 12.36
N ALA A 5 -1.97 -19.60 13.51
CA ALA A 5 -2.60 -18.31 13.79
C ALA A 5 -1.59 -17.15 13.83
N TYR A 6 -0.40 -17.40 14.41
CA TYR A 6 0.67 -16.40 14.42
C TYR A 6 1.17 -16.08 13.01
N LYS A 7 1.33 -17.10 12.15
CA LYS A 7 1.75 -16.91 10.76
C LYS A 7 0.73 -16.09 9.96
N THR A 8 -0.56 -16.40 10.11
CA THR A 8 -1.65 -15.63 9.48
C THR A 8 -1.65 -14.18 9.95
N LEU A 9 -1.54 -13.94 11.26
CA LEU A 9 -1.50 -12.57 11.81
C LEU A 9 -0.32 -11.77 11.25
N LYS A 10 0.86 -12.39 11.15
CA LYS A 10 2.05 -11.76 10.59
C LYS A 10 1.86 -11.34 9.13
N ILE A 11 1.22 -12.18 8.32
CA ILE A 11 0.91 -11.88 6.91
C ILE A 11 -0.04 -10.68 6.82
N LEU A 12 -1.11 -10.70 7.61
CA LEU A 12 -2.09 -9.61 7.63
C LEU A 12 -1.44 -8.29 8.05
N LEU A 13 -0.56 -8.31 9.05
CA LEU A 13 0.20 -7.13 9.47
C LEU A 13 1.08 -6.58 8.35
N ILE A 14 1.81 -7.45 7.63
CA ILE A 14 2.67 -7.01 6.52
C ILE A 14 1.85 -6.36 5.41
N LEU A 15 0.69 -6.95 5.05
CA LEU A 15 -0.19 -6.39 4.02
C LEU A 15 -0.82 -5.06 4.47
N ALA A 16 -1.31 -4.99 5.71
CA ALA A 16 -1.89 -3.76 6.27
C ALA A 16 -0.85 -2.63 6.31
N LEU A 17 0.38 -2.92 6.76
CA LEU A 17 1.48 -1.95 6.75
C LEU A 17 1.84 -1.54 5.32
N GLY A 18 1.87 -2.47 4.37
CA GLY A 18 2.11 -2.18 2.95
C GLY A 18 1.09 -1.18 2.41
N ILE A 19 -0.21 -1.42 2.64
CA ILE A 19 -1.30 -0.52 2.22
C ILE A 19 -1.12 0.86 2.86
N LEU A 20 -0.95 0.92 4.19
CA LEU A 20 -0.89 2.19 4.91
C LEU A 20 0.35 3.02 4.53
N ILE A 21 1.52 2.39 4.46
CA ILE A 21 2.78 3.07 4.10
C ILE A 21 2.74 3.49 2.63
N GLY A 22 2.35 2.58 1.73
CA GLY A 22 2.25 2.87 0.31
C GLY A 22 1.24 3.97 0.02
N GLY A 23 0.06 3.89 0.63
CA GLY A 23 -0.99 4.90 0.53
C GLY A 23 -0.54 6.25 1.07
N TYR A 24 0.10 6.29 2.25
CA TYR A 24 0.64 7.53 2.81
C TYR A 24 1.70 8.17 1.90
N ILE A 25 2.63 7.39 1.35
CA ILE A 25 3.62 7.89 0.40
C ILE A 25 2.92 8.41 -0.86
N GLY A 26 1.94 7.66 -1.39
CA GLY A 26 1.13 8.09 -2.53
C GLY A 26 0.39 9.39 -2.26
N LEU A 27 -0.19 9.56 -1.08
CA LEU A 27 -0.86 10.79 -0.66
C LEU A 27 0.12 11.96 -0.60
N VAL A 28 1.30 11.78 0.02
CA VAL A 28 2.30 12.85 0.13
C VAL A 28 2.80 13.27 -1.25
N LEU A 29 3.14 12.32 -2.11
CA LEU A 29 3.59 12.59 -3.48
C LEU A 29 2.46 13.21 -4.31
N GLY A 30 1.26 12.65 -4.23
CA GLY A 30 0.07 13.15 -4.91
C GLY A 30 -0.30 14.57 -4.48
N GLY A 31 -0.31 14.87 -3.19
CA GLY A 31 -0.57 16.20 -2.68
C GLY A 31 0.50 17.20 -3.13
N THR A 32 1.77 16.79 -3.14
CA THR A 32 2.90 17.65 -3.55
C THR A 32 2.90 17.94 -5.04
N PHE A 33 2.71 16.92 -5.88
CA PHE A 33 2.87 17.03 -7.34
C PHE A 33 1.56 17.24 -8.08
N LEU A 34 0.45 16.72 -7.57
CA LEU A 34 -0.86 16.72 -8.22
C LEU A 34 -1.89 17.63 -7.53
N GLY A 35 -1.63 18.10 -6.31
CA GLY A 35 -2.56 18.96 -5.55
C GLY A 35 -2.79 20.34 -6.16
N GLY A 36 -1.92 20.79 -7.07
CA GLY A 36 -2.09 22.05 -7.81
C GLY A 36 -2.85 21.91 -9.13
N PHE A 37 -3.22 20.69 -9.55
CA PHE A 37 -3.97 20.46 -10.78
C PHE A 37 -5.46 20.38 -10.49
N ASP A 38 -6.29 21.06 -11.28
CA ASP A 38 -7.76 20.99 -11.21
C ASP A 38 -8.27 19.69 -11.89
N ILE A 39 -7.90 18.59 -11.24
CA ILE A 39 -8.31 17.19 -11.39
C ILE A 39 -9.81 16.98 -11.52
N TYR A 40 -10.44 17.57 -10.52
CA TYR A 40 -11.71 17.14 -10.00
C TYR A 40 -12.84 17.42 -11.00
N GLU A 41 -12.76 18.56 -11.68
CA GLU A 41 -13.78 19.01 -12.63
C GLU A 41 -13.97 18.06 -13.82
N LYS A 42 -12.94 17.26 -14.16
CA LYS A 42 -12.99 16.33 -15.31
C LYS A 42 -13.33 14.89 -14.95
N ILE A 43 -12.91 14.42 -13.78
CA ILE A 43 -12.94 13.00 -13.40
C ILE A 43 -13.58 12.73 -12.04
N GLY A 44 -13.98 13.77 -11.29
CA GLY A 44 -14.64 13.66 -9.99
C GLY A 44 -13.75 13.10 -8.87
N ILE A 45 -12.44 13.02 -9.11
CA ILE A 45 -11.43 12.50 -8.17
C ILE A 45 -10.24 13.44 -8.21
N GLU A 46 -9.68 13.76 -7.05
CA GLU A 46 -8.50 14.60 -6.94
C GLU A 46 -7.21 13.84 -7.30
N GLY A 47 -6.21 14.56 -7.81
CA GLY A 47 -4.95 13.96 -8.22
C GLY A 47 -4.21 13.24 -7.07
N TYR A 48 -4.31 13.76 -5.84
CA TYR A 48 -3.71 13.10 -4.68
C TYR A 48 -4.43 11.81 -4.30
N GLU A 49 -5.75 11.69 -4.51
CA GLU A 49 -6.51 10.47 -4.24
C GLU A 49 -6.05 9.35 -5.17
N ILE A 50 -5.92 9.65 -6.47
CA ILE A 50 -5.37 8.72 -7.47
C ILE A 50 -3.98 8.24 -7.05
N SER A 51 -3.11 9.16 -6.65
CA SER A 51 -1.76 8.82 -6.21
C SER A 51 -1.77 7.97 -4.94
N THR A 52 -2.69 8.22 -4.01
CA THR A 52 -2.90 7.42 -2.79
C THR A 52 -3.32 5.98 -3.13
N TYR A 53 -4.24 5.80 -4.08
CA TYR A 53 -4.65 4.47 -4.53
C TYR A 53 -3.50 3.72 -5.20
N ILE A 54 -2.75 4.38 -6.09
CA ILE A 54 -1.58 3.80 -6.75
C ILE A 54 -0.51 3.42 -5.73
N GLY A 55 -0.21 4.32 -4.79
CA GLY A 55 0.73 4.08 -3.70
C GLY A 55 0.34 2.88 -2.85
N SER A 56 -0.93 2.77 -2.47
CA SER A 56 -1.47 1.63 -1.72
C SER A 56 -1.31 0.32 -2.49
N LEU A 57 -1.58 0.32 -3.80
CA LEU A 57 -1.42 -0.85 -4.66
C LEU A 57 0.04 -1.31 -4.74
N ILE A 58 0.98 -0.38 -4.93
CA ILE A 58 2.42 -0.65 -4.92
C ILE A 58 2.84 -1.22 -3.55
N GLY A 59 2.33 -0.64 -2.46
CA GLY A 59 2.57 -1.10 -1.11
C GLY A 59 2.14 -2.56 -0.89
N VAL A 60 0.98 -2.97 -1.41
CA VAL A 60 0.52 -4.37 -1.39
C VAL A 60 1.47 -5.28 -2.17
N ILE A 61 1.87 -4.89 -3.38
CA ILE A 61 2.77 -5.68 -4.23
C ILE A 61 4.10 -5.94 -3.51
N LEU A 62 4.68 -4.90 -2.90
CA LEU A 62 5.90 -5.02 -2.10
C LEU A 62 5.69 -5.89 -0.86
N GLY A 63 4.54 -5.76 -0.18
CA GLY A 63 4.17 -6.62 0.94
C GLY A 63 4.13 -8.10 0.54
N VAL A 64 3.52 -8.43 -0.61
CA VAL A 64 3.48 -9.78 -1.17
C VAL A 64 4.90 -10.28 -1.47
N TYR A 65 5.76 -9.45 -2.05
CA TYR A 65 7.16 -9.80 -2.31
C TYR A 65 7.92 -10.14 -1.01
N VAL A 66 7.76 -9.35 0.05
CA VAL A 66 8.36 -9.61 1.37
C VAL A 66 7.85 -10.94 1.95
N ILE A 67 6.54 -11.18 1.86
CA ILE A 67 5.92 -12.43 2.30
C ILE A 67 6.53 -13.62 1.56
N MET A 68 6.63 -13.56 0.22
CA MET A 68 7.25 -14.62 -0.58
C MET A 68 8.69 -14.91 -0.15
N LYS A 69 9.47 -13.87 0.16
CA LYS A 69 10.84 -14.02 0.68
C LYS A 69 10.87 -14.70 2.06
N LEU A 70 9.97 -14.33 2.97
CA LEU A 70 9.85 -14.96 4.29
C LEU A 70 9.51 -16.45 4.16
N PHE A 71 8.58 -16.81 3.29
CA PHE A 71 8.20 -18.21 3.07
C PHE A 71 9.29 -19.05 2.40
N LYS A 72 10.13 -18.45 1.54
CA LYS A 72 11.31 -19.14 0.99
C LYS A 72 12.38 -19.40 2.04
N LYS A 73 12.52 -18.52 3.04
CA LYS A 73 13.50 -18.66 4.13
C LYS A 73 13.09 -19.71 5.18
N ASP A 74 11.79 -20.01 5.26
CA ASP A 74 11.23 -21.02 6.18
C ASP A 74 11.33 -22.47 5.64
N LYS A 75 11.76 -22.68 4.39
CA LYS A 75 11.98 -23.99 3.75
C LYS A 75 13.46 -24.37 3.80
#